data_AF-A0A2D6E627-F1
#
_entry.id   AF-A0A2D6E627-F1
#
_cell.length_a   1.000
_cell.length_b   1.000
_cell.length_c   1.000
_cell.angle_alpha   90.00
_cell.angle_beta   90.00
_cell.angle_gamma   90.00
#
_symmetry.space_group_name_H-M   'P 1'
#
loop_
_entity.id
_entity.type
_entity.pdbx_description
1 polymer ?
#
loop_
_entity_poly.entity_id
_entity_poly.type
_entity_poly.pdbx_seq_one_letter_code
_entity_poly.pdbx_strand_id
1 'polypeptide(L)'
;MFKKDYITLSESPCVDGTILNIDQAGCESFYWGSKPDGIVLKVRCAYAPKQNFWTEMDFYAVPHGYDLVHSNWGTYCEDRYVRMYALPRGSQLKVDNESR
;
A
#
# COMPACT_ATOMS: atom_id res chain seq x y z
N MET A 1 5.81 22.63 -27.16
CA MET A 1 5.75 21.16 -27.25
C MET A 1 6.11 20.62 -25.88
N PHE A 2 5.11 20.22 -25.08
CA PHE A 2 5.37 19.74 -23.72
C PHE A 2 5.88 18.31 -23.77
N LYS A 3 7.17 18.11 -23.54
CA LYS A 3 7.68 16.82 -23.08
C LYS A 3 7.34 16.77 -21.59
N LYS A 4 6.26 16.09 -21.21
CA LYS A 4 6.09 15.68 -19.81
C LYS A 4 7.05 14.51 -19.63
N ASP A 5 8.16 14.78 -18.97
CA ASP A 5 9.14 13.78 -18.59
C ASP A 5 8.44 12.72 -17.74
N TYR A 6 8.58 11.47 -18.18
CA TYR A 6 7.88 10.33 -17.61
C TYR A 6 8.36 10.07 -16.19
N ILE A 7 7.42 9.75 -15.31
CA ILE A 7 7.69 9.26 -13.95
C ILE A 7 8.48 7.97 -14.10
N THR A 8 9.73 7.95 -13.63
CA THR A 8 10.47 6.70 -13.45
C THR A 8 9.79 5.92 -12.35
N LEU A 9 9.04 4.87 -12.75
CA LEU A 9 8.49 3.90 -11.82
C LEU A 9 9.66 3.30 -11.01
N SER A 10 9.49 3.20 -9.69
CA SER A 10 10.32 2.36 -8.83
C SER A 10 10.33 0.93 -9.36
N GLU A 11 11.20 0.09 -8.79
CA GLU A 11 11.22 -1.30 -9.20
C GLU A 11 9.87 -2.03 -8.92
N SER A 12 9.00 -1.46 -8.08
CA SER A 12 7.66 -1.99 -7.78
C SER A 12 6.55 -1.12 -8.40
N PRO A 13 6.07 -1.46 -9.62
CA PRO A 13 4.91 -0.79 -10.24
C PRO A 13 3.66 -0.81 -9.35
N CYS A 14 3.48 -1.83 -8.50
CA CYS A 14 2.35 -1.90 -7.60
C CYS A 14 2.41 -0.82 -6.49
N VAL A 15 3.59 -0.57 -5.92
CA VAL A 15 3.75 0.50 -4.92
C VAL A 15 3.52 1.87 -5.58
N ASP A 16 4.11 2.10 -6.76
CA ASP A 16 3.96 3.38 -7.46
C ASP A 16 2.52 3.66 -7.88
N GLY A 17 1.86 2.67 -8.51
CA GLY A 17 0.48 2.79 -8.93
C GLY A 17 -0.44 3.10 -7.74
N THR A 18 -0.12 2.58 -6.57
CA THR A 18 -0.87 2.85 -5.34
C THR A 18 -0.70 4.29 -4.88
N ILE A 19 0.53 4.78 -4.81
CA ILE A 19 0.81 6.17 -4.43
C ILE A 19 0.13 7.14 -5.41
N LEU A 20 0.25 6.87 -6.72
CA LEU A 20 -0.38 7.67 -7.76
C LEU A 20 -1.91 7.67 -7.66
N ASN A 21 -2.53 6.52 -7.42
CA ASN A 21 -3.98 6.45 -7.28
C ASN A 21 -4.48 7.20 -6.04
N ILE A 22 -3.73 7.14 -4.93
CA ILE A 22 -4.03 7.92 -3.73
C ILE A 22 -3.90 9.43 -4.00
N ASP A 23 -2.84 9.84 -4.71
CA ASP A 23 -2.63 11.25 -5.11
C ASP A 23 -3.78 11.76 -5.99
N GLN A 24 -4.09 11.01 -7.06
CA GLN A 24 -5.16 11.34 -8.00
C GLN A 24 -6.56 11.30 -7.36
N ALA A 25 -6.72 10.57 -6.26
CA ALA A 25 -7.95 10.56 -5.47
C ALA A 25 -8.16 11.81 -4.61
N GLY A 26 -7.22 12.77 -4.66
CA GLY A 26 -7.29 14.05 -3.94
C GLY A 26 -6.71 13.97 -2.53
N CYS A 27 -5.73 13.09 -2.30
CA CYS A 27 -5.03 13.05 -1.03
C CYS A 27 -4.05 14.21 -0.90
N GLU A 28 -4.15 14.98 0.18
CA GLU A 28 -3.30 16.16 0.41
C GLU A 28 -2.08 15.84 1.27
N SER A 29 -2.09 14.72 1.99
CA SER A 29 -0.95 14.28 2.80
C SER A 29 -0.88 12.77 2.90
N PHE A 30 0.33 12.23 2.84
CA PHE A 30 0.57 10.79 2.88
C PHE A 30 1.22 10.38 4.19
N TYR A 31 0.83 9.22 4.70
CA TYR A 31 1.65 8.49 5.65
C TYR A 31 2.37 7.36 4.92
N TRP A 32 3.67 7.28 5.17
CA TRP A 32 4.51 6.15 4.80
C TRP A 32 5.26 5.67 6.06
N GLY A 33 5.41 4.36 6.23
CA GLY A 33 6.18 3.85 7.36
C GLY A 33 6.16 2.33 7.43
N SER A 34 7.21 1.74 8.00
CA SER A 34 7.25 0.32 8.29
C SER A 34 6.52 0.02 9.60
N LYS A 35 5.87 -1.13 9.69
CA LYS A 35 5.45 -1.69 10.98
C LYS A 35 6.66 -2.03 11.88
N PRO A 36 6.46 -2.23 13.20
CA PRO A 36 7.53 -2.61 14.13
C PRO A 36 8.35 -3.83 13.67
N ASP A 37 7.70 -4.74 12.94
CA ASP A 37 8.32 -5.96 12.39
C ASP A 37 9.23 -5.65 11.17
N GLY A 38 9.34 -4.38 10.75
CA GLY A 38 10.32 -3.86 9.79
C GLY A 38 10.09 -4.21 8.32
N ILE A 39 9.22 -5.19 8.04
CA ILE A 39 9.13 -5.82 6.71
C ILE A 39 7.96 -5.30 5.87
N VAL A 40 6.90 -4.84 6.53
CA VAL A 40 5.67 -4.39 5.86
C VAL A 40 5.69 -2.88 5.75
N LEU A 41 5.78 -2.36 4.52
CA LEU A 41 5.61 -0.95 4.24
C LEU A 41 4.11 -0.62 4.22
N LYS A 42 3.69 0.28 5.09
CA LYS A 42 2.35 0.84 5.10
C LYS A 42 2.32 2.17 4.36
N VAL A 43 1.41 2.30 3.40
CA VAL A 43 1.11 3.52 2.67
C VAL A 43 -0.37 3.85 2.88
N ARG A 44 -0.70 5.11 3.20
CA ARG A 44 -2.10 5.56 3.25
C ARG A 44 -2.21 7.05 3.01
N CYS A 45 -3.40 7.47 2.60
CA CYS A 45 -3.78 8.85 2.74
C CYS A 45 -3.93 9.24 4.22
N ALA A 46 -3.35 10.36 4.64
CA ALA A 46 -3.51 10.91 5.97
C ALA A 46 -4.66 11.94 6.02
N TYR A 47 -4.83 12.72 4.95
CA TYR A 47 -5.92 13.69 4.83
C TYR A 47 -6.36 13.85 3.37
N ALA A 48 -7.68 13.84 3.17
CA ALA A 48 -8.33 14.20 1.91
C ALA A 48 -9.72 14.82 2.21
N PRO A 49 -10.16 15.83 1.45
CA PRO A 49 -11.49 16.42 1.60
C PRO A 49 -12.63 15.51 1.11
N LYS A 50 -12.31 14.52 0.25
CA LYS A 50 -13.27 13.54 -0.27
C LYS A 50 -12.88 12.13 0.13
N GLN A 51 -13.88 11.39 0.61
CA GLN A 51 -13.76 9.98 0.95
C GLN A 51 -14.02 9.10 -0.27
N ASN A 52 -13.13 8.15 -0.51
CA ASN A 52 -13.24 7.09 -1.49
C ASN A 52 -12.27 5.95 -1.11
N PHE A 53 -12.30 4.87 -1.89
CA PHE A 53 -11.43 3.71 -1.68
C PHE A 53 -9.95 4.09 -1.44
N TRP A 54 -9.36 4.95 -2.26
CA TRP A 54 -7.95 5.29 -2.13
C TRP A 54 -7.65 6.19 -0.91
N THR A 55 -8.61 7.01 -0.49
CA THR A 55 -8.43 7.92 0.64
C THR A 55 -8.84 7.32 1.98
N GLU A 56 -9.52 6.16 2.00
CA GLU A 56 -10.02 5.48 3.20
C GLU A 56 -9.36 4.14 3.50
N MET A 57 -8.53 3.62 2.60
CA MET A 57 -7.82 2.36 2.81
C MET A 57 -6.40 2.59 3.32
N ASP A 58 -5.91 1.61 4.08
CA ASP A 58 -4.51 1.43 4.41
C ASP A 58 -3.93 0.36 3.47
N PHE A 59 -2.85 0.69 2.77
CA PHE A 59 -2.18 -0.20 1.83
C PHE A 59 -0.90 -0.75 2.44
N TYR A 60 -0.63 -2.03 2.23
CA TYR A 60 0.52 -2.72 2.77
C TYR A 60 1.30 -3.41 1.66
N ALA A 61 2.56 -3.02 1.46
CA ALA A 61 3.48 -3.72 0.59
C ALA A 61 4.23 -4.78 1.39
N VAL A 62 4.10 -6.03 0.98
CA VAL A 62 4.69 -7.19 1.63
C VAL A 62 5.62 -7.88 0.64
N PRO A 63 6.94 -7.98 0.92
CA PRO A 63 7.86 -8.63 0.00
C PRO A 63 7.54 -10.11 -0.21
N HIS A 64 7.80 -10.61 -1.42
CA HIS A 64 7.76 -12.05 -1.69
C HIS A 64 8.73 -12.80 -0.79
N GLY A 65 8.27 -13.91 -0.21
CA GLY A 65 9.04 -14.70 0.77
C GLY A 65 8.65 -14.43 2.22
N TYR A 66 7.79 -13.44 2.47
CA TYR A 66 7.06 -13.32 3.72
C TYR A 66 5.67 -13.91 3.58
N ASP A 67 5.40 -14.91 4.41
CA ASP A 67 4.13 -15.60 4.41
C ASP A 67 3.22 -14.97 5.46
N LEU A 68 2.06 -14.48 5.00
CA LEU A 68 1.00 -13.93 5.85
C LEU A 68 -0.13 -14.95 5.98
N VAL A 69 0.24 -16.19 6.34
CA VAL A 69 -0.69 -17.31 6.47
C VAL A 69 -1.83 -16.88 7.41
N HIS A 70 -3.08 -17.03 6.93
CA HIS A 70 -4.32 -16.65 7.63
C HIS A 70 -4.59 -15.15 7.82
N SER A 71 -3.90 -14.25 7.11
CA SER A 71 -4.27 -12.83 7.19
C SER A 71 -5.63 -12.55 6.52
N ASN A 72 -6.40 -11.64 7.10
CA ASN A 72 -7.66 -11.14 6.53
C ASN A 72 -7.44 -10.04 5.47
N TRP A 73 -6.28 -10.03 4.82
CA TRP A 73 -5.83 -8.93 3.98
C TRP A 73 -6.29 -9.16 2.54
N GLY A 74 -6.94 -8.16 1.93
CA GLY A 74 -7.35 -8.24 0.53
C GLY A 74 -6.20 -7.88 -0.39
N THR A 75 -5.67 -8.83 -1.16
CA THR A 75 -4.69 -8.55 -2.21
C THR A 75 -5.38 -7.82 -3.37
N TYR A 76 -4.78 -6.74 -3.86
CA TYR A 76 -5.30 -6.04 -5.05
C TYR A 76 -4.24 -5.75 -6.12
N CYS A 77 -2.95 -5.86 -5.81
CA CYS A 77 -1.87 -5.77 -6.78
C CYS A 77 -0.71 -6.68 -6.36
N GLU A 78 -0.03 -7.28 -7.33
CA GLU A 78 1.18 -8.08 -7.13
C GLU A 78 2.15 -7.79 -8.28
N ASP A 79 3.42 -7.60 -7.95
CA ASP A 79 4.51 -7.48 -8.93
C ASP A 79 5.67 -8.42 -8.55
N ARG A 80 6.83 -8.27 -9.19
CA ARG A 80 7.98 -9.17 -8.96
C ARG A 80 8.60 -9.04 -7.56
N TYR A 81 8.27 -7.99 -6.80
CA TYR A 81 8.89 -7.70 -5.51
C TYR A 81 7.92 -7.87 -4.35
N VAL A 82 6.68 -7.44 -4.53
CA VAL A 82 5.71 -7.35 -3.42
C VAL A 82 4.33 -7.84 -3.81
N ARG A 83 3.58 -8.24 -2.77
CA ARG A 83 2.12 -8.27 -2.78
C ARG A 83 1.60 -7.03 -2.06
N MET A 84 0.76 -6.27 -2.73
CA MET A 84 0.05 -5.14 -2.16
C MET A 84 -1.32 -5.60 -1.65
N TYR A 85 -1.56 -5.30 -0.38
CA TYR A 85 -2.83 -5.53 0.28
C TYR A 85 -3.52 -4.22 0.63
N ALA A 86 -4.84 -4.21 0.61
CA ALA A 86 -5.65 -3.06 1.02
C ALA A 86 -6.60 -3.47 2.14
N LEU A 87 -6.66 -2.67 3.19
CA LEU A 87 -7.58 -2.87 4.33
C LEU A 87 -8.27 -1.54 4.68
N PRO A 88 -9.58 -1.55 5.01
CA PRO A 88 -10.25 -0.34 5.46
C PRO A 88 -9.57 0.23 6.69
N ARG A 89 -9.36 1.55 6.72
CA ARG A 89 -8.69 2.21 7.83
C ARG A 89 -9.37 1.89 9.16
N GLY A 90 -8.57 1.58 10.17
CA GLY A 90 -9.06 1.20 11.51
C GLY A 90 -9.44 -0.27 11.64
N SER A 91 -9.40 -1.05 10.56
CA SER A 91 -9.53 -2.51 10.66
C SER A 91 -8.37 -3.10 11.46
N GLN A 92 -8.69 -4.02 12.36
CA GLN A 92 -7.67 -4.81 13.05
C GLN A 92 -7.05 -5.80 12.07
N LEU A 93 -5.73 -5.71 11.94
CA LEU A 93 -4.93 -6.63 11.15
C LEU A 93 -4.75 -7.90 11.96
N LYS A 94 -5.23 -9.02 11.43
CA LYS A 94 -4.89 -10.34 11.97
C LYS A 94 -3.77 -10.91 11.12
N VAL A 95 -2.68 -11.28 11.76
CA VAL A 95 -1.59 -12.06 11.17
C VAL A 95 -1.39 -13.19 12.14
N ASP A 96 -1.77 -14.41 11.76
CA ASP A 96 -1.50 -15.57 12.58
C ASP A 96 -0.07 -16.01 12.28
N ASN A 97 0.87 -15.56 13.11
CA ASN A 97 2.23 -16.07 13.03
C ASN A 97 2.22 -17.53 13.49
N GLU A 98 2.37 -18.49 12.58
CA GLU A 98 2.94 -19.77 12.99
C GLU A 98 4.35 -19.48 13.51
N SER A 99 4.51 -19.67 14.81
CA SER A 99 5.80 -19.58 15.49
C SER A 99 6.73 -20.58 14.80
N ARG A 100 7.76 -20.07 14.11
CA ARG A 100 8.91 -20.88 13.72
C ARG A 100 9.68 -21.33 14.95
#